data_AF-A0A945X814-F1
#
_entry.id   AF-A0A945X814-F1
#
_cell.length_a   1.000
_cell.length_b   1.000
_cell.length_c   1.000
_cell.angle_alpha   90.00
_cell.angle_beta   90.00
_cell.angle_gamma   90.00
#
_symmetry.space_group_name_H-M   'P 1'
#
loop_
_entity.id
_entity.type
_entity.pdbx_description
1 polymer ?
#
loop_
_entity_poly.entity_id
_entity_poly.type
_entity_poly.pdbx_seq_one_letter_code
_entity_poly.pdbx_strand_id
1 'polypeptide(L)'
;NNFNLIKEATARGKDKHLAKKMTEGIGFEFTLEDDNLIFDDFFTISSQEWRMQELDLTLELPVGMVVFLDHSLEDLIYDIKNVHNMWDYDMLGHYWKMEKEGLTCISCRLK
;
A
#
# COMPACT_ATOMS: atom_id res chain seq x y z
N ASN A 1 -5.97 7.76 -16.78
CA ASN A 1 -5.91 7.20 -15.43
C ASN A 1 -4.61 7.63 -14.77
N ASN A 2 -4.67 8.61 -13.86
CA ASN A 2 -3.51 9.05 -13.08
C ASN A 2 -3.80 8.69 -11.61
N PHE A 3 -3.36 7.51 -11.18
CA PHE A 3 -3.08 7.28 -9.76
C PHE A 3 -1.58 7.46 -9.56
N ASN A 4 -1.20 7.88 -8.35
CA ASN A 4 0.21 7.98 -7.97
C ASN A 4 0.48 6.92 -6.90
N LEU A 5 1.45 6.04 -7.17
CA LEU A 5 1.90 5.02 -6.23
C LEU A 5 3.34 5.37 -5.81
N ILE A 6 3.50 5.81 -4.58
CA ILE A 6 4.80 6.12 -3.99
C ILE A 6 5.36 4.84 -3.37
N LYS A 7 6.65 4.58 -3.64
CA LYS A 7 7.39 3.44 -3.08
C LYS A 7 8.48 3.98 -2.17
N GLU A 8 8.43 3.65 -0.89
CA GLU A 8 9.46 4.00 0.09
C GLU A 8 10.18 2.74 0.54
N ALA A 9 11.46 2.64 0.19
CA ALA A 9 12.27 1.48 0.49
C ALA A 9 13.28 1.79 1.60
N THR A 10 13.38 0.92 2.58
CA THR A 10 14.37 1.02 3.67
C THR A 10 15.19 -0.26 3.79
N ALA A 11 16.40 -0.14 4.36
CA ALA A 11 17.28 -1.26 4.64
C ALA A 11 18.29 -0.88 5.73
N ARG A 12 18.81 -1.87 6.44
CA ARG A 12 19.96 -1.69 7.33
C ARG A 12 21.28 -1.76 6.57
N GLY A 13 22.25 -0.99 7.02
CA GLY A 13 23.61 -1.03 6.53
C GLY A 13 24.58 -0.57 7.60
N LYS A 14 25.85 -0.97 7.47
CA LYS A 14 26.92 -0.49 8.35
C LYS A 14 27.12 1.03 8.26
N ASP A 15 26.73 1.61 7.13
CA ASP A 15 26.74 3.03 6.83
C ASP A 15 25.57 3.37 5.87
N LYS A 16 25.28 4.66 5.71
CA LYS A 16 24.16 5.14 4.89
C LYS A 16 24.29 4.77 3.42
N HIS A 17 25.52 4.72 2.89
CA HIS A 17 25.75 4.39 1.49
C HIS A 17 25.42 2.92 1.21
N LEU A 18 25.85 2.02 2.09
CA LEU A 18 25.51 0.61 1.99
C LEU A 18 24.01 0.38 2.21
N ALA A 19 23.40 1.04 3.19
CA ALA A 19 21.95 0.94 3.41
C ALA A 19 21.17 1.33 2.14
N LYS A 20 21.52 2.47 1.52
CA LYS A 20 20.92 2.89 0.25
C LYS A 20 21.16 1.89 -0.88
N LYS A 21 22.38 1.36 -1.02
CA LYS A 21 22.67 0.34 -2.05
C LYS A 21 21.79 -0.90 -1.88
N MET A 22 21.46 -1.29 -0.65
CA MET A 22 20.57 -2.42 -0.39
C MET A 22 19.12 -2.12 -0.80
N THR A 23 18.64 -0.87 -0.70
CA THR A 23 17.29 -0.53 -1.14
C THR A 23 17.16 -0.53 -2.67
N GLU A 24 18.23 -0.20 -3.39
CA GLU A 24 18.29 -0.23 -4.86
C GLU A 24 18.09 -1.65 -5.44
N GLY A 25 18.32 -2.69 -4.64
CA GLY A 25 18.09 -4.08 -5.02
C GLY A 25 16.67 -4.58 -4.81
N ILE A 26 15.75 -3.77 -4.29
CA ILE A 26 14.35 -4.14 -4.08
C ILE A 26 13.57 -3.99 -5.39
N GLY A 27 12.93 -5.07 -5.82
CA GLY A 27 12.01 -5.09 -6.96
C GLY A 27 10.58 -5.33 -6.50
N PHE A 28 9.61 -4.59 -7.04
CA PHE A 28 8.20 -4.75 -6.72
C PHE A 28 7.33 -4.43 -7.93
N GLU A 29 6.48 -5.37 -8.29
CA GLU A 29 5.56 -5.30 -9.42
C GLU A 29 4.12 -5.14 -8.94
N PHE A 30 3.31 -4.52 -9.79
CA PHE A 30 1.87 -4.44 -9.64
C PHE A 30 1.24 -4.45 -11.03
N THR A 31 0.01 -4.93 -11.11
CA THR A 31 -0.72 -5.03 -12.37
C THR A 31 -1.94 -4.12 -12.33
N LEU A 32 -2.17 -3.40 -13.43
CA LEU A 32 -3.41 -2.66 -13.65
C LEU A 32 -4.23 -3.40 -14.72
N GLU A 33 -5.28 -4.10 -14.29
CA GLU A 33 -6.20 -4.84 -15.15
C GLU A 33 -7.59 -4.22 -15.05
N ASP A 34 -8.05 -3.62 -16.15
CA ASP A 34 -9.26 -2.80 -16.21
C ASP A 34 -9.23 -1.67 -15.16
N ASP A 35 -10.07 -1.79 -14.13
CA ASP A 35 -10.18 -0.85 -13.01
C ASP A 35 -9.58 -1.42 -11.70
N ASN A 36 -8.90 -2.56 -11.77
CA ASN A 36 -8.28 -3.23 -10.61
C ASN A 36 -6.77 -2.96 -10.58
N LEU A 37 -6.31 -2.47 -9.44
CA LEU A 37 -4.89 -2.38 -9.11
C LEU A 37 -4.52 -3.57 -8.23
N ILE A 38 -3.76 -4.50 -8.79
CA ILE A 38 -3.40 -5.79 -8.18
C ILE A 38 -1.94 -5.71 -7.75
N PHE A 39 -1.68 -5.97 -6.48
CA PHE A 39 -0.34 -5.95 -5.89
C PHE A 39 0.17 -7.37 -5.70
N ASP A 40 1.47 -7.59 -5.92
CA ASP A 40 2.11 -8.84 -5.51
C ASP A 40 2.28 -8.85 -3.98
N ASP A 41 2.04 -9.99 -3.35
CA ASP A 41 2.20 -10.15 -1.88
C ASP A 41 3.67 -10.12 -1.44
N PHE A 42 4.61 -10.13 -2.38
CA PHE A 42 6.04 -10.19 -2.12
C PHE A 42 6.80 -9.18 -2.97
N PHE A 43 7.73 -8.48 -2.34
CA PHE A 43 8.83 -7.83 -3.07
C PHE A 43 10.01 -8.79 -3.20
N THR A 44 10.84 -8.56 -4.22
CA THR A 44 12.08 -9.30 -4.42
C THR A 44 13.27 -8.49 -3.94
N ILE A 45 14.31 -9.17 -3.53
CA ILE A 45 15.64 -8.59 -3.41
C ILE A 45 16.55 -9.23 -4.45
N SER A 46 17.48 -8.45 -5.01
CA SER A 46 18.56 -8.99 -5.85
C SER A 46 19.42 -10.00 -5.07
N SER A 47 20.49 -10.54 -5.67
CA SER A 47 21.40 -11.50 -5.02
C SER A 47 22.18 -10.97 -3.80
N GLN A 48 21.76 -9.84 -3.24
CA GLN A 48 22.28 -9.24 -2.02
C GLN A 48 21.77 -9.96 -0.76
N GLU A 49 22.46 -9.76 0.36
CA GLU A 49 22.03 -10.31 1.63
C GLU A 49 20.77 -9.62 2.15
N TRP A 50 19.95 -10.40 2.87
CA TRP A 50 18.88 -9.82 3.69
C TRP A 50 19.48 -8.93 4.78
N ARG A 51 19.04 -7.68 4.79
CA ARG A 51 19.48 -6.62 5.69
C ARG A 51 18.27 -5.84 6.23
N MET A 52 17.17 -6.54 6.54
CA MET A 52 15.92 -5.91 6.96
C MET A 52 15.44 -4.91 5.91
N GLN A 53 15.41 -5.34 4.65
CA GLN A 53 14.80 -4.55 3.59
C GLN A 53 13.29 -4.48 3.86
N GLU A 54 12.72 -3.29 3.79
CA GLU A 54 11.27 -3.06 3.93
C GLU A 54 10.83 -2.17 2.76
N LEU A 55 9.60 -2.37 2.30
CA LEU A 55 8.99 -1.62 1.21
C LEU A 55 7.59 -1.17 1.64
N ASP A 56 7.43 0.14 1.81
CA ASP A 56 6.15 0.77 2.07
C ASP A 56 5.57 1.32 0.76
N LEU A 57 4.28 1.10 0.54
CA LEU A 57 3.54 1.56 -0.62
C LEU A 57 2.47 2.57 -0.19
N THR A 58 2.46 3.74 -0.82
CA THR A 58 1.41 4.75 -0.61
C THR A 58 0.68 5.00 -1.92
N LEU A 59 -0.58 4.59 -1.98
CA LEU A 59 -1.48 4.88 -3.11
C LEU A 59 -2.24 6.18 -2.85
N GLU A 60 -1.95 7.21 -3.64
CA GLU A 60 -2.66 8.49 -3.55
C GLU A 60 -3.94 8.44 -4.38
N LEU A 61 -5.07 8.71 -3.72
CA LEU A 61 -6.39 8.77 -4.33
C LEU A 61 -6.87 10.23 -4.41
N PRO A 62 -7.38 10.70 -5.55
CA PRO A 62 -7.97 12.03 -5.63
C PRO A 62 -9.32 12.07 -4.89
N VAL A 63 -9.65 13.23 -4.33
CA VAL A 63 -10.95 13.48 -3.68
C VAL A 63 -12.09 13.19 -4.68
N GLY A 64 -13.07 12.42 -4.23
CA GLY A 64 -14.21 11.97 -5.02
C GLY A 64 -14.06 10.56 -5.60
N MET A 65 -12.84 10.00 -5.64
CA MET A 65 -12.63 8.62 -6.10
C MET A 65 -13.22 7.61 -5.11
N VAL A 66 -13.81 6.56 -5.65
CA VAL A 66 -14.31 5.41 -4.90
C VAL A 66 -13.42 4.21 -5.20
N VAL A 67 -12.97 3.52 -4.16
CA VAL A 67 -12.19 2.30 -4.26
C VAL A 67 -12.88 1.18 -3.47
N PHE A 68 -12.67 -0.05 -3.90
CA PHE A 68 -13.02 -1.24 -3.14
C PHE A 68 -11.74 -1.86 -2.58
N LEU A 69 -11.72 -2.14 -1.28
CA LEU A 69 -10.61 -2.84 -0.65
C LEU A 69 -10.94 -4.32 -0.59
N ASP A 70 -10.36 -5.12 -1.48
CA ASP A 70 -10.60 -6.57 -1.52
C ASP A 70 -9.96 -7.28 -0.33
N HIS A 71 -10.57 -8.38 0.13
CA HIS A 71 -10.03 -9.19 1.22
C HIS A 71 -8.63 -9.75 0.93
N SER A 72 -8.24 -9.89 -0.34
CA SER A 72 -6.88 -10.31 -0.69
C SER A 72 -5.79 -9.35 -0.23
N LEU A 73 -6.13 -8.12 0.18
CA LEU A 73 -5.16 -7.13 0.67
C LEU A 73 -4.80 -7.34 2.15
N GLU A 74 -5.38 -8.32 2.84
CA GLU A 74 -5.23 -8.55 4.29
C GLU A 74 -3.76 -8.55 4.77
N ASP A 75 -2.86 -9.17 4.00
CA ASP A 75 -1.44 -9.27 4.34
C ASP A 75 -0.61 -8.04 3.93
N LEU A 76 -1.19 -7.11 3.15
CA LEU A 76 -0.52 -5.92 2.61
C LEU A 76 -0.94 -4.61 3.30
N ILE A 77 -2.18 -4.52 3.79
CA ILE A 77 -2.69 -3.28 4.39
C ILE A 77 -2.08 -3.03 5.77
N TYR A 78 -1.71 -1.77 6.01
CA TYR A 78 -1.19 -1.35 7.30
C TYR A 78 -1.41 0.15 7.52
N ASP A 79 -2.02 0.48 8.66
CA ASP A 79 -2.27 1.84 9.17
C ASP A 79 -2.98 2.77 8.16
N ILE A 80 -4.01 2.24 7.48
CA ILE A 80 -4.79 3.00 6.50
C ILE A 80 -5.67 4.03 7.23
N LYS A 81 -5.35 5.31 7.03
CA LYS A 81 -6.10 6.41 7.64
C LYS A 81 -7.52 6.49 7.08
N ASN A 82 -8.49 6.43 7.99
CA ASN A 82 -9.91 6.58 7.68
C ASN A 82 -10.59 7.47 8.72
N VAL A 83 -11.72 8.07 8.33
CA VAL A 83 -12.43 9.09 9.15
C VAL A 83 -13.05 8.50 10.42
N HIS A 84 -13.29 7.18 10.46
CA HIS A 84 -13.99 6.52 11.55
C HIS A 84 -13.08 5.79 12.54
N ASN A 85 -11.76 5.90 12.39
CA ASN A 85 -10.78 5.13 13.18
C ASN A 85 -11.10 3.62 13.18
N MET A 86 -11.56 3.12 12.03
CA MET A 86 -11.80 1.71 11.75
C MET A 86 -10.47 0.96 11.63
N TRP A 87 -10.41 -0.28 12.13
CA TRP A 87 -9.24 -1.14 11.96
C TRP A 87 -9.10 -1.55 10.49
N ASP A 88 -7.87 -1.64 9.98
CA ASP A 88 -7.60 -1.97 8.57
C ASP A 88 -8.31 -3.26 8.12
N TYR A 89 -8.29 -4.30 8.96
CA TYR A 89 -9.02 -5.55 8.71
C TYR A 89 -10.53 -5.36 8.55
N ASP A 90 -11.14 -4.45 9.33
CA ASP A 90 -12.56 -4.12 9.22
C ASP A 90 -12.85 -3.24 7.98
N MET A 91 -11.82 -2.68 7.34
CA MET A 91 -11.98 -1.91 6.11
C MET A 91 -12.13 -2.77 4.85
N LEU A 92 -11.71 -4.03 4.92
CA LEU A 92 -11.78 -4.98 3.81
C LEU A 92 -13.21 -5.37 3.47
N GLY A 93 -13.46 -5.68 2.20
CA GLY A 93 -14.78 -6.05 1.69
C GLY A 93 -15.75 -4.87 1.58
N HIS A 94 -15.24 -3.64 1.59
CA HIS A 94 -16.04 -2.42 1.58
C HIS A 94 -15.60 -1.41 0.53
N TYR A 95 -16.56 -0.59 0.09
CA TYR A 95 -16.32 0.58 -0.74
C TYR A 95 -16.03 1.80 0.12
N TRP A 96 -14.97 2.50 -0.26
CA TRP A 96 -14.47 3.68 0.40
C TRP A 96 -14.39 4.83 -0.59
N LYS A 97 -14.87 6.00 -0.19
CA LYS A 97 -14.74 7.22 -0.97
C LYS A 97 -13.68 8.12 -0.33
N MET A 98 -12.74 8.61 -1.13
CA MET A 98 -11.80 9.63 -0.68
C MET A 98 -12.53 10.97 -0.57
N GLU A 99 -12.87 11.39 0.64
CA GLU A 99 -13.40 12.73 0.93
C GLU A 99 -12.26 13.66 1.34
N LYS A 100 -12.54 14.95 1.56
CA LYS A 100 -11.50 15.91 1.97
C LYS A 100 -10.90 15.57 3.33
N GLU A 101 -11.68 14.91 4.18
CA GLU A 101 -11.33 14.50 5.53
C GLU A 101 -10.60 13.14 5.56
N GLY A 102 -10.57 12.42 4.42
CA GLY A 102 -9.96 11.09 4.29
C GLY A 102 -10.95 10.04 3.78
N LEU A 103 -10.54 8.77 3.87
CA LEU A 103 -11.38 7.64 3.44
C LEU A 103 -12.62 7.52 4.34
N THR A 104 -13.78 7.62 3.71
CA THR A 104 -15.09 7.45 4.34
C THR A 104 -15.78 6.22 3.75
N CYS A 105 -16.22 5.32 4.61
CA CYS A 105 -16.86 4.09 4.15
C CYS A 105 -18.28 4.38 3.67
N ILE A 106 -18.62 3.90 2.47
CA ILE A 106 -19.95 4.12 1.88
C ILE A 106 -20.78 2.85 1.76
N SER A 107 -20.20 1.68 2.06
CA SER A 107 -20.91 0.39 2.10
C SER A 107 -20.85 -0.32 3.45
N CYS A 108 -20.17 0.27 4.44
CA CYS A 108 -20.17 -0.26 5.80
C CYS A 108 -21.59 -0.18 6.33
N ARG A 109 -22.21 -1.33 6.58
CA ARG A 109 -23.47 -1.34 7.31
C ARG A 109 -23.12 -0.93 8.74
N LEU A 110 -23.50 0.29 9.12
CA LEU A 110 -23.50 0.67 10.53
C LEU A 110 -24.37 -0.36 11.27
N LYS A 111 -23.72 -1.20 12.06
CA LYS A 111 -24.42 -2.06 13.03
C LYS A 111 -24.82 -1.22 14.23
#